data_AF-A0A969YXN6-F1
#
_entry.id   AF-A0A969YXN6-F1
#
_cell.length_a   1.000
_cell.length_b   1.000
_cell.length_c   1.000
_cell.angle_alpha   90.00
_cell.angle_beta   90.00
_cell.angle_gamma   90.00
#
_symmetry.space_group_name_H-M   'P 1'
#
loop_
_entity.id
_entity.type
_entity.pdbx_description
1 polymer ?
#
loop_
_entity_poly.entity_id
_entity_poly.type
_entity_poly.pdbx_seq_one_letter_code
_entity_poly.pdbx_strand_id
1 'polypeptide(L)'
;MGLTTNGILLKDYAYALKKAGLTRVNVSLDSLDEAKYKTITRCGSVTSVFEGIKAAKEAKLFPLKLNVVLIGGFNDNEIEDFINLTVEEDIEVRFIELMPLGEASSWDKKHFLPSTEIIKRVPRLIPMPFKGHGSVARLYKLPNSKGKVGIISPLSSHFCNYCNRIRITPDGKLKPCLHSNIEIDIRDYGEENIEKFIIDGIRAKPFRHCIQNEDFIPVTRNMHEIGG
;
A
#
# COMPACT_ATOMS: atom_id res chain seq x y z
N MET A 1 -7.76 -13.85 -5.21
CA MET A 1 -6.83 -12.95 -5.91
C MET A 1 -7.09 -11.50 -5.50
N GLY A 2 -6.08 -10.65 -5.33
CA GLY A 2 -6.27 -9.25 -4.96
C GLY A 2 -5.63 -8.30 -5.97
N LEU A 3 -6.27 -7.15 -6.19
CA LEU A 3 -5.78 -6.08 -7.06
C LEU A 3 -5.53 -4.84 -6.23
N THR A 4 -4.44 -4.13 -6.50
CA THR A 4 -4.25 -2.75 -6.03
C THR A 4 -4.39 -1.81 -7.23
N THR A 5 -5.11 -0.71 -7.08
CA THR A 5 -5.41 0.24 -8.16
C THR A 5 -5.63 1.64 -7.58
N ASN A 6 -5.47 2.70 -8.37
CA ASN A 6 -5.92 4.04 -8.00
C ASN A 6 -7.47 4.19 -8.06
N GLY A 7 -8.18 3.21 -8.60
CA GLY A 7 -9.63 3.10 -8.54
C GLY A 7 -10.40 3.82 -9.67
N ILE A 8 -9.74 4.66 -10.47
CA ILE A 8 -10.44 5.52 -11.46
C ILE A 8 -11.18 4.73 -12.55
N LEU A 9 -10.69 3.54 -12.91
CA LEU A 9 -11.31 2.66 -13.90
C LEU A 9 -12.17 1.54 -13.27
N LEU A 10 -12.30 1.49 -11.93
CA LEU A 10 -13.04 0.40 -11.31
C LEU A 10 -14.53 0.41 -11.67
N LYS A 11 -15.11 1.57 -11.98
CA LYS A 11 -16.50 1.69 -12.44
C LYS A 11 -16.76 0.79 -13.65
N ASP A 12 -15.84 0.80 -14.62
CA ASP A 12 -15.99 0.10 -15.88
C ASP A 12 -15.61 -1.39 -15.77
N TYR A 13 -14.62 -1.71 -14.93
CA TYR A 13 -14.03 -3.05 -14.89
C TYR A 13 -14.43 -3.93 -13.70
N ALA A 14 -15.01 -3.40 -12.62
CA ALA A 14 -15.24 -4.15 -11.38
C ALA A 14 -16.01 -5.46 -11.60
N TYR A 15 -17.09 -5.43 -12.40
CA TYR A 15 -17.90 -6.62 -12.69
C TYR A 15 -17.15 -7.64 -13.55
N ALA A 16 -16.46 -7.19 -14.59
CA ALA A 16 -15.66 -8.05 -15.45
C ALA A 16 -14.52 -8.73 -14.66
N LEU A 17 -13.83 -7.96 -13.82
CA LEU A 17 -12.78 -8.47 -12.94
C LEU A 17 -13.33 -9.48 -11.93
N LYS A 18 -14.50 -9.23 -11.34
CA LYS A 18 -15.18 -10.18 -10.45
C LYS A 18 -15.48 -11.49 -11.17
N LYS A 19 -16.04 -11.41 -12.38
CA LYS A 19 -16.36 -12.58 -13.22
C LYS A 19 -15.11 -13.39 -13.56
N ALA A 20 -13.97 -12.73 -13.76
CA ALA A 20 -12.67 -13.36 -13.97
C ALA A 20 -12.02 -13.94 -12.70
N GLY A 21 -12.67 -13.85 -11.53
CA GLY A 21 -12.19 -14.46 -10.28
C GLY A 21 -11.46 -13.50 -9.33
N LEU A 22 -11.48 -12.19 -9.59
CA LEU A 22 -10.99 -11.21 -8.62
C LEU A 22 -11.88 -11.25 -7.36
N THR A 23 -11.26 -11.33 -6.18
CA THR A 23 -12.02 -11.45 -4.92
C THR A 23 -12.06 -10.14 -4.14
N ARG A 24 -10.99 -9.35 -4.17
CA ARG A 24 -10.80 -8.16 -3.33
C ARG A 24 -10.02 -7.07 -4.04
N VAL A 25 -10.19 -5.83 -3.61
CA VAL A 25 -9.47 -4.66 -4.12
C VAL A 25 -8.85 -3.83 -2.99
N ASN A 26 -7.68 -3.26 -3.25
CA ASN A 26 -7.09 -2.18 -2.46
C ASN A 26 -7.05 -0.94 -3.36
N VAL A 27 -7.63 0.16 -2.94
CA VAL A 27 -7.70 1.41 -3.69
C VAL A 27 -6.72 2.40 -3.06
N SER A 28 -5.76 2.90 -3.82
CA SER A 28 -4.86 3.97 -3.38
C SER A 28 -5.59 5.31 -3.47
N LEU A 29 -5.70 6.02 -2.36
CA LEU A 29 -6.42 7.29 -2.23
C LEU A 29 -5.72 8.15 -1.18
N ASP A 30 -4.89 9.09 -1.61
CA ASP A 30 -4.05 9.88 -0.70
C ASP A 30 -4.72 11.18 -0.21
N SER A 31 -5.88 11.56 -0.74
CA SER A 31 -6.65 12.71 -0.24
C SER A 31 -8.11 12.59 -0.62
N LEU A 32 -8.99 13.05 0.27
CA LEU A 32 -10.42 13.22 0.05
C LEU A 32 -10.75 14.59 -0.57
N ASP A 33 -9.82 15.54 -0.45
CA ASP A 33 -9.91 16.86 -1.07
C ASP A 33 -9.60 16.79 -2.57
N GLU A 34 -10.48 17.35 -3.38
CA GLU A 34 -10.38 17.28 -4.84
C GLU A 34 -9.12 17.99 -5.38
N ALA A 35 -8.76 19.14 -4.83
CA ALA A 35 -7.62 19.91 -5.30
C ALA A 35 -6.29 19.23 -4.94
N LYS A 36 -6.16 18.72 -3.71
CA LYS A 36 -5.00 17.94 -3.28
C LYS A 36 -4.90 16.63 -4.06
N TYR A 37 -6.00 15.90 -4.22
CA TYR A 37 -6.02 14.66 -5.00
C TYR A 37 -5.56 14.92 -6.44
N LYS A 38 -6.11 15.95 -7.09
CA LYS A 38 -5.72 16.35 -8.45
C LYS A 38 -4.23 16.71 -8.54
N THR A 39 -3.69 17.37 -7.52
CA THR A 39 -2.28 17.76 -7.43
C THR A 39 -1.38 16.52 -7.34
N ILE A 40 -1.64 15.62 -6.38
CA ILE A 40 -0.77 14.45 -6.15
C ILE A 40 -0.85 13.42 -7.28
N THR A 41 -2.02 13.28 -7.91
CA THR A 41 -2.24 12.32 -9.00
C THR A 41 -1.95 12.87 -10.40
N ARG A 42 -1.53 14.14 -10.52
CA ARG A 42 -1.28 14.82 -11.81
C ARG A 42 -2.52 14.76 -12.73
N CYS A 43 -3.64 15.29 -12.24
CA CYS A 43 -4.94 15.46 -12.92
C CYS A 43 -6.02 14.37 -12.69
N GLY A 44 -5.88 13.49 -11.68
CA GLY A 44 -6.94 12.54 -11.33
C GLY A 44 -8.18 13.20 -10.70
N SER A 45 -9.29 12.47 -10.67
CA SER A 45 -10.54 12.88 -10.03
C SER A 45 -10.90 11.96 -8.87
N VAL A 46 -11.01 12.53 -7.67
CA VAL A 46 -11.44 11.80 -6.47
C VAL A 46 -12.87 11.26 -6.62
N THR A 47 -13.73 11.99 -7.33
CA THR A 47 -15.09 11.57 -7.66
C THR A 47 -15.10 10.25 -8.44
N SER A 48 -14.24 10.12 -9.45
CA SER A 48 -14.11 8.87 -10.21
C SER A 48 -13.65 7.69 -9.33
N VAL A 49 -12.80 7.94 -8.34
CA VAL A 49 -12.39 6.90 -7.37
C VAL A 49 -13.58 6.43 -6.54
N PHE A 50 -14.41 7.35 -6.04
CA PHE A 50 -15.61 7.00 -5.27
C PHE A 50 -16.65 6.26 -6.10
N GLU A 51 -16.85 6.63 -7.37
CA GLU A 51 -17.67 5.85 -8.31
C GLU A 51 -17.12 4.43 -8.49
N GLY A 52 -15.79 4.30 -8.61
CA GLY A 52 -15.10 3.01 -8.68
C GLY A 52 -15.26 2.17 -7.41
N ILE A 53 -15.15 2.78 -6.23
CA ILE A 53 -15.39 2.14 -4.92
C ILE A 53 -16.84 1.63 -4.85
N LYS A 54 -17.81 2.43 -5.28
CA LYS A 54 -19.23 2.02 -5.34
C LYS A 54 -19.40 0.79 -6.24
N ALA A 55 -18.89 0.81 -7.46
CA ALA A 55 -18.96 -0.32 -8.38
C ALA A 55 -18.27 -1.58 -7.82
N ALA A 56 -17.14 -1.44 -7.12
CA ALA A 56 -16.47 -2.55 -6.47
C ALA A 56 -17.31 -3.19 -5.36
N LYS A 57 -18.02 -2.38 -4.56
CA LYS A 57 -18.96 -2.86 -3.54
C LYS A 57 -20.13 -3.61 -4.17
N GLU A 58 -20.75 -3.05 -5.21
CA GLU A 58 -21.87 -3.68 -5.92
C GLU A 58 -21.45 -5.00 -6.59
N ALA A 59 -20.24 -5.06 -7.17
CA ALA A 59 -19.64 -6.27 -7.71
C ALA A 59 -19.20 -7.29 -6.63
N LYS A 60 -19.39 -6.99 -5.34
CA LYS A 60 -19.02 -7.84 -4.19
C LYS A 60 -17.52 -8.16 -4.14
N LEU A 61 -16.68 -7.15 -4.39
CA LEU A 61 -15.22 -7.24 -4.25
C LEU A 61 -14.81 -6.91 -2.81
N PHE A 62 -14.83 -7.91 -1.94
CA PHE A 62 -14.54 -7.77 -0.51
C PHE A 62 -13.39 -8.68 -0.04
N PRO A 63 -12.60 -8.26 0.97
CA PRO A 63 -12.65 -6.96 1.64
C PRO A 63 -12.14 -5.82 0.74
N LEU A 64 -12.80 -4.67 0.79
CA LEU A 64 -12.37 -3.43 0.15
C LEU A 64 -11.47 -2.65 1.11
N LYS A 65 -10.29 -2.25 0.63
CA LYS A 65 -9.33 -1.48 1.44
C LYS A 65 -8.98 -0.17 0.76
N LEU A 66 -8.83 0.88 1.54
CA LEU A 66 -8.26 2.15 1.08
C LEU A 66 -6.83 2.23 1.61
N ASN A 67 -5.85 2.47 0.74
CA ASN A 67 -4.47 2.73 1.14
C ASN A 67 -4.22 4.23 1.03
N VAL A 68 -3.77 4.84 2.11
CA VAL A 68 -3.44 6.25 2.24
C VAL A 68 -1.96 6.34 2.64
N VAL A 69 -1.11 6.88 1.78
CA VAL A 69 0.27 7.23 2.16
C VAL A 69 0.20 8.53 2.94
N LEU A 70 0.60 8.49 4.21
CA LEU A 70 0.53 9.65 5.09
C LEU A 70 1.74 10.57 4.84
N ILE A 71 1.46 11.81 4.45
CA ILE A 71 2.44 12.84 4.08
C ILE A 71 2.22 14.07 4.97
N GLY A 72 3.20 14.39 5.80
CA GLY A 72 3.16 15.53 6.71
C GLY A 72 3.04 16.87 5.98
N GLY A 73 2.16 17.75 6.46
CA GLY A 73 1.84 19.03 5.83
C GLY A 73 1.07 18.93 4.51
N PHE A 74 0.58 17.75 4.13
CA PHE A 74 -0.20 17.55 2.90
C PHE A 74 -1.58 16.96 3.20
N ASN A 75 -1.65 15.72 3.69
CA ASN A 75 -2.91 15.00 3.98
C ASN A 75 -3.05 14.58 5.44
N ASP A 76 -2.11 14.98 6.29
CA ASP A 76 -2.10 14.69 7.73
C ASP A 76 -3.26 15.36 8.49
N ASN A 77 -3.83 16.43 7.93
CA ASN A 77 -5.05 17.03 8.45
C ASN A 77 -6.32 16.21 8.13
N GLU A 78 -6.28 15.24 7.20
CA GLU A 78 -7.43 14.43 6.76
C GLU A 78 -7.50 13.06 7.48
N ILE A 79 -6.60 12.78 8.42
CA ILE A 79 -6.54 11.50 9.16
C ILE A 79 -7.89 11.13 9.76
N GLU A 80 -8.55 12.07 10.43
CA GLU A 80 -9.85 11.84 11.07
C GLU A 80 -10.95 11.59 10.03
N ASP A 81 -10.94 12.32 8.92
CA ASP A 81 -11.94 12.18 7.85
C ASP A 81 -11.88 10.79 7.22
N PHE A 82 -10.67 10.32 6.90
CA PHE A 82 -10.43 8.96 6.42
C PHE A 82 -10.89 7.90 7.42
N ILE A 83 -10.59 8.07 8.71
CA ILE A 83 -11.03 7.13 9.75
C ILE A 83 -12.55 7.12 9.88
N ASN A 84 -13.21 8.28 9.77
CA ASN A 84 -14.66 8.41 9.88
C ASN A 84 -15.39 7.65 8.75
N LEU A 85 -14.76 7.41 7.60
CA LEU A 85 -15.33 6.53 6.56
C LEU A 85 -15.62 5.12 7.09
N THR A 86 -14.85 4.62 8.06
CA THR A 86 -15.02 3.28 8.63
C THR A 86 -16.26 3.15 9.53
N VAL A 87 -16.88 4.26 9.94
CA VAL A 87 -18.05 4.25 10.83
C VAL A 87 -19.22 3.56 10.14
N GLU A 88 -19.59 4.05 8.95
CA GLU A 88 -20.76 3.58 8.21
C GLU A 88 -20.47 2.55 7.13
N GLU A 89 -19.19 2.34 6.81
CA GLU A 89 -18.76 1.46 5.73
C GLU A 89 -17.91 0.30 6.25
N ASP A 90 -18.20 -0.92 5.81
CA ASP A 90 -17.35 -2.10 6.07
C ASP A 90 -16.12 -2.11 5.15
N ILE A 91 -15.27 -1.10 5.34
CA ILE A 91 -14.00 -0.92 4.63
C ILE A 91 -12.83 -0.91 5.60
N GLU A 92 -11.64 -1.25 5.11
CA GLU A 92 -10.40 -1.14 5.87
C GLU A 92 -9.58 0.04 5.35
N VAL A 93 -9.48 1.12 6.12
CA VAL A 93 -8.65 2.28 5.79
C VAL A 93 -7.26 2.08 6.35
N ARG A 94 -6.25 2.07 5.48
CA ARG A 94 -4.86 1.76 5.81
C ARG A 94 -3.98 2.97 5.62
N PHE A 95 -3.45 3.47 6.72
CA PHE A 95 -2.39 4.45 6.67
C PHE A 95 -1.03 3.77 6.53
N ILE A 96 -0.20 4.30 5.63
CA ILE A 96 1.14 3.81 5.32
C ILE A 96 2.11 4.96 5.59
N GLU A 97 3.15 4.71 6.39
CA GLU A 97 4.22 5.71 6.53
C GLU A 97 4.89 5.94 5.17
N LEU A 98 5.05 7.21 4.80
CA LEU A 98 5.85 7.58 3.64
C LEU A 98 7.26 7.01 3.78
N MET A 99 7.74 6.33 2.74
CA MET A 99 9.09 5.78 2.67
C MET A 99 9.93 6.63 1.71
N PRO A 100 11.22 6.88 2.01
CA PRO A 100 12.12 7.65 1.14
C PRO A 100 12.54 6.81 -0.07
N LEU A 101 11.63 6.63 -1.03
CA LEU A 101 11.77 5.84 -2.25
C LEU A 101 11.60 6.71 -3.48
N GLY A 102 12.42 6.50 -4.52
CA GLY A 102 12.33 7.25 -5.78
C GLY A 102 12.39 8.76 -5.54
N GLU A 103 11.47 9.53 -6.16
CA GLU A 103 11.36 10.98 -5.96
C GLU A 103 11.22 11.40 -4.48
N ALA A 104 10.62 10.54 -3.63
CA ALA A 104 10.44 10.86 -2.22
C ALA A 104 11.75 10.83 -1.42
N SER A 105 12.83 10.20 -1.93
CA SER A 105 14.10 10.14 -1.19
C SER A 105 14.75 11.51 -0.96
N SER A 106 14.42 12.50 -1.79
CA SER A 106 14.92 13.88 -1.68
C SER A 106 13.96 14.83 -0.95
N TRP A 107 12.85 14.33 -0.41
CA TRP A 107 11.86 15.17 0.28
C TRP A 107 12.33 15.57 1.68
N ASP A 108 11.84 16.70 2.17
CA ASP A 108 12.13 17.19 3.52
C ASP A 108 11.60 16.21 4.60
N LYS A 109 12.37 16.02 5.67
CA LYS A 109 12.04 15.16 6.82
C LYS A 109 10.67 15.46 7.43
N LYS A 110 10.18 16.70 7.35
CA LYS A 110 8.85 17.09 7.86
C LYS A 110 7.70 16.33 7.20
N HIS A 111 7.90 15.80 5.99
CA HIS A 111 6.88 15.03 5.28
C HIS A 111 6.77 13.58 5.78
N PHE A 112 7.76 13.09 6.53
CA PHE A 112 7.83 11.71 7.03
C PHE A 112 7.30 11.63 8.45
N LEU A 113 5.98 11.43 8.58
CA LEU A 113 5.34 11.31 9.88
C LEU A 113 5.43 9.87 10.43
N PRO A 114 5.75 9.70 11.73
CA PRO A 114 5.63 8.40 12.36
C PRO A 114 4.15 8.01 12.48
N SER A 115 3.86 6.73 12.33
CA SER A 115 2.53 6.17 12.46
C SER A 115 1.87 6.38 13.84
N THR A 116 2.65 6.69 14.88
CA THR A 116 2.14 7.08 16.20
C THR A 116 1.31 8.37 16.15
N GLU A 117 1.52 9.21 15.12
CA GLU A 117 0.74 10.43 14.91
C GLU A 117 -0.76 10.13 14.71
N ILE A 118 -1.09 9.03 14.04
CA ILE A 118 -2.49 8.61 13.82
C ILE A 118 -3.18 8.30 15.16
N ILE A 119 -2.47 7.63 16.07
CA ILE A 119 -2.99 7.27 17.40
C ILE A 119 -3.09 8.50 18.30
N LYS A 120 -2.14 9.44 18.21
CA LYS A 120 -2.19 10.71 18.96
C LYS A 120 -3.40 11.55 18.53
N ARG A 121 -3.65 11.61 17.22
CA ARG A 121 -4.75 12.41 16.67
C ARG A 121 -6.11 11.77 16.92
N VAL A 122 -6.18 10.44 16.95
CA VAL A 122 -7.42 9.69 17.17
C VAL A 122 -7.27 8.70 18.34
N PRO A 123 -7.22 9.17 19.59
CA PRO A 123 -6.96 8.33 20.77
C PRO A 123 -8.07 7.32 21.05
N ARG A 124 -9.24 7.50 20.45
CA ARG A 124 -10.39 6.58 20.52
C ARG A 124 -10.21 5.29 19.70
N LEU A 125 -9.12 5.13 18.95
CA LEU A 125 -8.81 3.89 18.23
C LEU A 125 -8.41 2.78 19.19
N ILE A 126 -9.16 1.68 19.18
CA ILE A 126 -8.89 0.50 20.01
C ILE A 126 -8.07 -0.50 19.20
N PRO A 127 -6.89 -0.94 19.69
CA PRO A 127 -6.10 -1.95 19.00
C PRO A 127 -6.82 -3.29 18.93
N MET A 128 -6.71 -3.97 17.79
CA MET A 128 -7.23 -5.33 17.60
C MET A 128 -6.10 -6.37 17.75
N PRO A 129 -6.43 -7.63 18.10
CA PRO A 129 -5.44 -8.70 18.15
C PRO A 129 -4.68 -8.84 16.83
N PHE A 130 -3.35 -8.87 16.92
CA PHE A 130 -2.50 -9.04 15.75
C PHE A 130 -2.67 -10.44 15.19
N LYS A 131 -3.06 -10.55 13.91
CA LYS A 131 -3.37 -11.84 13.27
C LYS A 131 -2.12 -12.63 12.82
N GLY A 132 -0.92 -12.14 13.08
CA GLY A 132 0.32 -12.84 12.71
C GLY A 132 0.62 -12.81 11.20
N HIS A 133 1.44 -13.79 10.77
CA HIS A 133 2.06 -13.93 9.45
C HIS A 133 1.25 -13.40 8.25
N GLY A 134 1.93 -12.65 7.37
CA GLY A 134 1.36 -12.14 6.12
C GLY A 134 0.58 -10.82 6.23
N SER A 135 0.15 -10.40 7.42
CA SER A 135 -0.37 -9.04 7.66
C SER A 135 0.74 -8.10 8.13
N VAL A 136 0.93 -7.00 7.39
CA VAL A 136 1.86 -5.92 7.79
C VAL A 136 1.15 -4.75 8.48
N ALA A 137 -0.17 -4.75 8.47
CA ALA A 137 -0.97 -3.74 9.12
C ALA A 137 -1.28 -4.16 10.56
N ARG A 138 -0.99 -3.28 11.53
CA ARG A 138 -1.59 -3.34 12.86
C ARG A 138 -3.01 -2.81 12.75
N LEU A 139 -3.98 -3.61 13.18
CA LEU A 139 -5.39 -3.27 13.03
C LEU A 139 -5.92 -2.60 14.29
N TYR A 140 -6.77 -1.60 14.09
CA TYR A 140 -7.48 -0.82 15.08
C TYR A 140 -8.95 -0.71 14.66
N LYS A 141 -9.80 -0.35 15.61
CA LYS A 141 -11.22 -0.15 15.37
C LYS A 141 -11.74 1.02 16.20
N LEU A 142 -12.62 1.84 15.62
CA LEU A 142 -13.42 2.79 16.38
C LEU A 142 -14.56 2.07 17.10
N PRO A 143 -14.97 2.50 18.31
CA PRO A 143 -16.20 2.00 18.93
C PRO A 143 -17.38 2.06 17.96
N ASN A 144 -18.14 0.97 17.85
CA ASN A 144 -19.33 0.82 16.99
C ASN A 144 -19.12 0.99 15.47
N SER A 145 -17.89 1.16 14.99
CA SER A 145 -17.63 1.21 13.53
C SER A 145 -17.92 -0.12 12.84
N LYS A 146 -18.33 -0.09 11.56
CA LYS A 146 -18.45 -1.29 10.73
C LYS A 146 -17.06 -1.74 10.24
N GLY A 147 -16.27 -0.80 9.74
CA GLY A 147 -14.95 -1.00 9.18
C GLY A 147 -13.82 -1.10 10.20
N LYS A 148 -12.59 -0.97 9.69
CA LYS A 148 -11.33 -1.10 10.46
C LYS A 148 -10.30 -0.09 9.99
N VAL A 149 -9.37 0.26 10.88
CA VAL A 149 -8.21 1.09 10.55
C VAL A 149 -6.96 0.23 10.61
N GLY A 150 -6.17 0.22 9.54
CA GLY A 150 -4.87 -0.44 9.48
C GLY A 150 -3.75 0.58 9.52
N ILE A 151 -2.68 0.28 10.25
CA ILE A 151 -1.47 1.10 10.29
C ILE A 151 -0.30 0.24 9.83
N ILE A 152 0.37 0.67 8.76
CA ILE A 152 1.52 0.00 8.15
C ILE A 152 2.76 0.90 8.37
N SER A 153 3.67 0.41 9.20
CA SER A 153 4.79 1.21 9.73
C SER A 153 6.16 0.66 9.32
N PRO A 154 6.53 0.72 8.03
CA PRO A 154 7.80 0.16 7.53
C PRO A 154 9.03 0.81 8.18
N LEU A 155 8.94 2.06 8.65
CA LEU A 155 10.06 2.78 9.26
C LEU A 155 10.04 2.68 10.78
N SER A 156 8.91 2.98 11.42
CA SER A 156 8.87 3.03 12.90
C SER A 156 8.61 1.66 13.56
N SER A 157 8.09 0.67 12.83
CA SER A 157 7.83 -0.69 13.36
C SER A 157 8.02 -1.76 12.29
N HIS A 158 9.29 -2.07 11.99
CA HIS A 158 9.67 -3.04 10.96
C HIS A 158 8.93 -4.38 11.07
N PHE A 159 8.66 -4.97 9.91
CA PHE A 159 7.96 -6.25 9.75
C PHE A 159 8.73 -7.26 8.89
N CYS A 160 10.04 -7.04 8.70
CA CYS A 160 10.87 -7.86 7.82
C CYS A 160 10.94 -9.32 8.25
N ASN A 161 10.98 -9.58 9.57
CA ASN A 161 11.07 -10.92 10.16
C ASN A 161 9.88 -11.85 9.83
N TYR A 162 8.74 -11.31 9.40
CA TYR A 162 7.59 -12.09 8.92
C TYR A 162 7.17 -11.72 7.48
N CYS A 163 8.03 -11.02 6.74
CA CYS A 163 7.76 -10.63 5.36
C CYS A 163 8.01 -11.81 4.40
N ASN A 164 6.94 -12.31 3.78
CA ASN A 164 6.98 -13.39 2.79
C ASN A 164 6.77 -12.91 1.34
N ARG A 165 6.98 -11.61 1.07
CA ARG A 165 6.77 -11.02 -0.26
C ARG A 165 8.05 -10.97 -1.09
N ILE A 166 7.93 -11.37 -2.34
CA ILE A 166 8.82 -11.05 -3.47
C ILE A 166 7.97 -10.42 -4.56
N ARG A 167 8.59 -9.80 -5.56
CA ARG A 167 7.88 -9.04 -6.59
C ARG A 167 8.45 -9.36 -7.96
N ILE A 168 7.57 -9.49 -8.95
CA ILE A 168 7.94 -9.49 -10.36
C ILE A 168 7.60 -8.11 -10.92
N THR A 169 8.56 -7.47 -11.58
CA THR A 169 8.38 -6.17 -12.22
C THR A 169 7.77 -6.35 -13.61
N PRO A 170 7.15 -5.29 -14.19
CA PRO A 170 6.57 -5.35 -15.53
C PRO A 170 7.58 -5.70 -16.63
N ASP A 171 8.86 -5.35 -16.43
CA ASP A 171 9.98 -5.70 -17.32
C ASP A 171 10.57 -7.09 -17.06
N GLY A 172 9.89 -7.95 -16.28
CA GLY A 172 10.24 -9.36 -16.12
C GLY A 172 11.32 -9.66 -15.10
N LYS A 173 11.61 -8.75 -14.16
CA LYS A 173 12.63 -8.98 -13.14
C LYS A 173 12.04 -9.35 -11.80
N LEU A 174 12.67 -10.28 -11.10
CA LEU A 174 12.37 -10.59 -9.71
C LEU A 174 13.13 -9.62 -8.80
N LYS A 175 12.36 -8.84 -8.05
CA LYS A 175 12.82 -7.97 -6.98
C LYS A 175 12.55 -8.63 -5.62
N PRO A 176 13.59 -9.01 -4.86
CA PRO A 176 13.44 -9.83 -3.66
C PRO A 176 12.98 -9.01 -2.44
N CYS A 177 13.21 -7.70 -2.46
CA CYS A 177 12.75 -6.75 -1.46
C CYS A 177 12.43 -5.41 -2.11
N LEU A 178 11.37 -4.74 -1.65
CA LEU A 178 10.98 -3.42 -2.12
C LEU A 178 12.13 -2.39 -2.01
N HIS A 179 12.94 -2.53 -0.97
CA HIS A 179 14.04 -1.62 -0.61
C HIS A 179 15.43 -2.13 -1.03
N SER A 180 15.51 -3.05 -1.99
CA SER A 180 16.79 -3.54 -2.53
C SER A 180 16.91 -3.18 -4.00
N ASN A 181 18.09 -2.72 -4.42
CA ASN A 181 18.41 -2.52 -5.85
C ASN A 181 18.74 -3.83 -6.57
N ILE A 182 18.84 -4.95 -5.87
CA ILE A 182 18.99 -6.28 -6.48
C ILE A 182 17.72 -6.59 -7.30
N GLU A 183 17.92 -6.93 -8.56
CA GLU A 183 16.90 -7.45 -9.47
C GLU A 183 17.52 -8.64 -10.21
N ILE A 184 16.77 -9.72 -10.37
CA ILE A 184 17.18 -10.90 -11.14
C ILE A 184 16.32 -10.96 -12.39
N ASP A 185 16.91 -11.06 -13.56
CA ASP A 185 16.16 -11.05 -14.82
C ASP A 185 15.69 -12.47 -15.17
N ILE A 186 14.41 -12.63 -15.52
CA ILE A 186 13.88 -13.94 -15.96
C ILE A 186 14.58 -14.42 -17.24
N ARG A 187 15.09 -13.50 -18.06
CA ARG A 187 15.80 -13.82 -19.31
C ARG A 187 17.11 -14.56 -19.08
N ASP A 188 17.68 -14.49 -17.88
CA ASP A 188 18.92 -15.19 -17.52
C ASP A 188 18.69 -16.70 -17.25
N TYR A 189 17.44 -17.15 -17.11
CA TYR A 189 17.10 -18.51 -16.65
C TYR A 189 16.51 -19.41 -17.74
N GLY A 190 15.98 -18.90 -18.84
CA GLY A 190 15.24 -19.74 -19.81
C GLY A 190 13.91 -20.26 -19.24
N GLU A 191 12.98 -20.65 -20.12
CA GLU A 191 11.61 -21.00 -19.71
C GLU A 191 11.55 -22.26 -18.84
N GLU A 192 12.46 -23.20 -19.03
CA GLU A 192 12.54 -24.45 -18.29
C GLU A 192 13.09 -24.30 -16.86
N ASN A 193 13.73 -23.17 -16.52
CA ASN A 193 14.34 -22.95 -15.19
C ASN A 193 13.61 -21.89 -14.34
N ILE A 194 12.32 -21.66 -14.57
CA ILE A 194 11.50 -20.72 -13.77
C ILE A 194 11.55 -21.05 -12.27
N GLU A 195 11.59 -22.33 -11.89
CA GLU A 195 11.69 -22.72 -10.48
C GLU A 195 13.00 -22.22 -9.86
N LYS A 196 14.12 -22.40 -10.57
CA LYS A 196 15.43 -21.93 -10.13
C LYS A 196 15.45 -20.40 -10.03
N PHE A 197 14.87 -19.69 -10.99
CA PHE A 197 14.70 -18.24 -10.97
C PHE A 197 13.99 -17.75 -9.70
N ILE A 198 12.87 -18.40 -9.34
CA ILE A 198 12.12 -18.07 -8.13
C ILE A 198 12.93 -18.37 -6.86
N ILE A 199 13.58 -19.54 -6.79
CA ILE A 199 14.39 -19.94 -5.62
C ILE A 199 15.56 -18.97 -5.40
N ASP A 200 16.28 -18.59 -6.46
CA ASP A 200 17.40 -17.66 -6.35
C ASP A 200 16.93 -16.27 -5.96
N GLY A 201 15.77 -15.84 -6.46
CA GLY A 201 15.10 -14.62 -6.00
C GLY A 201 14.73 -14.64 -4.52
N ILE A 202 14.21 -15.76 -4.01
CA ILE A 202 13.91 -15.92 -2.57
C ILE A 202 15.20 -15.86 -1.75
N ARG A 203 16.27 -16.52 -2.21
CA ARG A 203 17.58 -16.54 -1.53
C ARG A 203 18.28 -15.19 -1.52
N ALA A 204 18.06 -14.37 -2.55
CA ALA A 204 18.56 -13.00 -2.63
C ALA A 204 17.82 -12.03 -1.69
N LYS A 205 16.78 -12.47 -0.99
CA LYS A 205 16.03 -11.62 -0.06
C LYS A 205 16.88 -11.27 1.16
N PRO A 206 17.13 -9.97 1.41
CA PRO A 206 17.86 -9.56 2.59
C PRO A 206 17.06 -9.88 3.86
N PHE A 207 17.76 -10.16 4.95
CA PHE A 207 17.15 -10.42 6.26
C PHE A 207 16.24 -9.26 6.72
N ARG A 208 16.67 -8.02 6.46
CA ARG A 208 15.90 -6.79 6.68
C ARG A 208 16.33 -5.71 5.69
N HIS A 209 15.48 -4.72 5.47
CA HIS A 209 15.91 -3.49 4.81
C HIS A 209 16.68 -2.58 5.79
N CYS A 210 17.53 -1.72 5.25
CA CYS A 210 18.39 -0.82 6.01
C CYS A 210 18.11 0.66 5.70
N ILE A 211 16.87 1.00 5.32
CA ILE A 211 16.47 2.35 4.85
C ILE A 211 16.88 3.49 5.79
N GLN A 212 16.99 3.21 7.09
CA GLN A 212 17.35 4.18 8.12
C GLN A 212 18.86 4.24 8.42
N ASN A 213 19.67 3.39 7.78
CA ASN A 213 21.13 3.41 7.94
C ASN A 213 21.73 4.55 7.10
N GLU A 214 22.81 5.16 7.58
CA GLU A 214 23.50 6.25 6.88
C GLU A 214 24.06 5.79 5.51
N ASP A 215 24.57 4.57 5.43
CA ASP A 215 25.12 3.98 4.20
C ASP A 215 24.05 3.40 3.26
N PHE A 216 22.76 3.63 3.52
CA PHE A 216 21.69 3.10 2.68
C PHE A 216 21.69 3.75 1.31
N ILE A 217 21.93 2.96 0.27
CA ILE A 217 21.77 3.39 -1.12
C ILE A 217 20.27 3.38 -1.45
N PRO A 218 19.67 4.54 -1.77
CA PRO A 218 18.26 4.61 -2.12
C PRO A 218 17.91 3.72 -3.32
N VAL A 219 16.67 3.23 -3.34
CA VAL A 219 16.18 2.50 -4.51
C VAL A 219 15.94 3.47 -5.65
N THR A 220 16.48 3.15 -6.82
CA THR A 220 16.46 4.04 -7.99
C THR A 220 15.11 4.04 -8.71
N ARG A 221 14.42 2.89 -8.74
CA ARG A 221 13.10 2.76 -9.40
C ARG A 221 11.97 3.34 -8.55
N ASN A 222 11.07 4.05 -9.22
CA ASN A 222 9.81 4.49 -8.66
C ASN A 222 8.81 3.34 -8.50
N MET A 223 7.81 3.52 -7.65
CA MET A 223 6.77 2.50 -7.41
C MET A 223 6.06 2.05 -8.69
N HIS A 224 5.73 2.98 -9.59
CA HIS A 224 5.05 2.70 -10.86
C HIS A 224 5.87 1.80 -11.80
N GLU A 225 7.20 1.83 -11.69
CA GLU A 225 8.08 1.02 -12.52
C GLU A 225 8.16 -0.42 -12.02
N ILE A 226 7.82 -0.68 -10.77
CA ILE A 226 7.93 -2.01 -10.14
C ILE A 226 6.56 -2.62 -9.83
N GLY A 227 5.53 -2.27 -10.60
CA GLY A 227 4.19 -2.85 -10.47
C GLY A 227 3.42 -2.39 -9.24
N GLY A 228 3.66 -1.14 -8.80
CA GLY A 228 2.95 -0.48 -7.72
C GLY A 228 2.23 0.77 -8.19
#